data_AF-A0A915LRS6-F1
#
_entry.id   AF-A0A915LRS6-F1
#
_cell.length_a   1.000
_cell.length_b   1.000
_cell.length_c   1.000
_cell.angle_alpha   90.00
_cell.angle_beta   90.00
_cell.angle_gamma   90.00
#
_symmetry.space_group_name_H-M   'P 1'
#
loop_
_entity.id
_entity.type
_entity.pdbx_description
1 polymer ?
#
loop_
_entity_poly.entity_id
_entity_poly.type
_entity_poly.pdbx_seq_one_letter_code
_entity_poly.pdbx_strand_id
1 'polypeptide(L)'
;YRNERKRFVKLLHLSTHSVALLLVLIALKAVWDSHVTALLGISEYAAWHHSCWTVGKELCGRQLLSNLLGFSLVGFSACIFLLIANPRWKRRPLPEEECLNSLVDEE
;
A
#
# COMPACT_ATOMS: atom_id res chain seq x y z
N TYR A 1 -43.08 6.96 7.07
CA TYR A 1 -42.37 7.96 6.24
C TYR A 1 -40.93 8.23 6.70
N ARG A 2 -40.60 8.33 8.00
CA ARG A 2 -39.23 8.58 8.50
C ARG A 2 -38.24 7.40 8.32
N ASN A 3 -38.71 6.15 8.36
CA ASN A 3 -37.87 4.96 8.26
C ASN A 3 -37.34 4.65 6.84
N GLU A 4 -38.10 5.01 5.79
CA GLU A 4 -37.73 4.78 4.39
C GLU A 4 -36.47 5.59 4.00
N ARG A 5 -36.36 6.82 4.50
CA ARG A 5 -35.19 7.69 4.28
C ARG A 5 -33.93 7.13 4.95
N LYS A 6 -34.05 6.57 6.16
CA LYS A 6 -32.94 5.93 6.89
C LYS A 6 -32.43 4.68 6.16
N ARG A 7 -33.32 3.88 5.57
CA ARG A 7 -32.94 2.66 4.83
C ARG A 7 -32.20 2.98 3.52
N PHE A 8 -32.63 4.01 2.81
CA PHE A 8 -31.97 4.48 1.58
C PHE A 8 -30.54 5.00 1.85
N VAL A 9 -30.35 5.82 2.88
CA VAL A 9 -29.03 6.35 3.26
C VAL A 9 -28.07 5.23 3.67
N LYS A 10 -28.55 4.25 4.44
CA LYS A 10 -27.74 3.08 4.85
C LYS A 10 -27.32 2.23 3.65
N LEU A 11 -28.20 2.03 2.66
CA LEU A 11 -27.87 1.32 1.42
C LEU A 11 -26.83 2.08 0.59
N LEU A 12 -26.97 3.40 0.45
CA LEU A 12 -25.97 4.23 -0.23
C LEU A 12 -24.62 4.18 0.46
N HIS A 13 -24.57 4.37 1.79
CA HIS A 13 -23.34 4.29 2.57
C HIS A 13 -22.65 2.92 2.42
N LEU A 14 -23.41 1.83 2.54
CA LEU A 14 -22.91 0.47 2.33
C LEU A 14 -22.35 0.28 0.92
N SER A 15 -23.03 0.81 -0.10
CA SER A 15 -22.57 0.73 -1.49
C SER A 15 -21.28 1.51 -1.70
N THR A 16 -21.15 2.71 -1.14
CA THR A 16 -19.94 3.53 -1.22
C THR A 16 -18.76 2.83 -0.54
N HIS A 17 -18.95 2.28 0.66
CA HIS A 17 -17.90 1.51 1.34
C HIS A 17 -17.51 0.25 0.58
N SER A 18 -18.48 -0.43 -0.05
CA SER A 18 -18.24 -1.63 -0.85
C SER A 18 -17.40 -1.30 -2.09
N VAL A 19 -17.74 -0.23 -2.82
CA VAL A 19 -16.95 0.23 -3.98
C VAL A 19 -15.55 0.68 -3.55
N ALA A 20 -15.44 1.44 -2.46
CA ALA A 20 -14.13 1.84 -1.93
C ALA A 20 -13.26 0.63 -1.57
N LEU A 21 -13.83 -0.38 -0.91
CA LEU A 21 -13.13 -1.61 -0.56
C LEU A 21 -12.64 -2.36 -1.81
N LEU A 22 -13.47 -2.50 -2.85
CA LEU A 22 -13.08 -3.13 -4.11
C LEU A 22 -11.89 -2.40 -4.76
N LEU A 23 -11.94 -1.06 -4.81
CA LEU A 23 -10.84 -0.26 -5.37
C LEU A 23 -9.55 -0.42 -4.57
N VAL A 24 -9.64 -0.44 -3.23
CA VAL A 24 -8.47 -0.66 -2.35
C VAL A 24 -7.86 -2.04 -2.58
N LEU A 25 -8.68 -3.09 -2.73
CA LEU A 25 -8.17 -4.44 -2.99
C LEU A 25 -7.47 -4.54 -4.36
N ILE A 26 -8.04 -3.93 -5.40
CA ILE A 26 -7.42 -3.89 -6.74
C ILE A 26 -6.09 -3.13 -6.69
N ALA A 27 -6.06 -1.96 -6.04
CA ALA A 27 -4.85 -1.16 -5.89
C ALA A 27 -3.77 -1.92 -5.11
N LEU A 28 -4.12 -2.57 -4.00
CA LEU A 28 -3.20 -3.37 -3.21
C LEU A 28 -2.61 -4.54 -4.01
N LYS A 29 -3.44 -5.27 -4.76
CA LYS A 29 -2.99 -6.38 -5.61
C LYS A 29 -2.04 -5.88 -6.72
N ALA A 30 -2.37 -4.77 -7.37
CA ALA A 30 -1.55 -4.19 -8.42
C ALA A 30 -0.18 -3.74 -7.90
N VAL A 31 -0.16 -3.07 -6.74
CA VAL A 31 1.09 -2.67 -6.06
C VAL A 31 1.92 -3.91 -5.74
N TRP A 32 1.31 -4.95 -5.16
CA TRP A 32 2.03 -6.17 -4.82
C TRP A 32 2.66 -6.85 -6.04
N ASP A 33 1.89 -7.05 -7.12
CA ASP A 33 2.41 -7.66 -8.35
C ASP A 33 3.56 -6.86 -8.94
N SER A 34 3.44 -5.53 -9.02
CA SER A 34 4.51 -4.69 -9.57
C SER A 34 5.83 -4.81 -8.80
N HIS A 35 5.79 -4.90 -7.46
CA HIS A 35 6.99 -5.05 -6.63
C HIS A 35 7.62 -6.44 -6.79
N VAL A 36 6.80 -7.50 -6.79
CA VAL A 36 7.27 -8.88 -6.97
C VAL A 36 7.89 -9.04 -8.35
N THR A 37 7.23 -8.58 -9.41
CA THR A 37 7.75 -8.65 -10.79
C THR A 37 9.05 -7.87 -10.94
N ALA A 38 9.15 -6.67 -10.35
CA ALA A 38 10.38 -5.88 -10.41
C ALA A 38 11.56 -6.59 -9.71
N LEU A 39 11.33 -7.14 -8.51
CA LEU A 39 12.37 -7.86 -7.77
C LEU A 39 12.81 -9.14 -8.49
N LEU A 40 11.86 -9.90 -9.04
CA LEU A 40 12.16 -11.08 -9.84
C LEU A 40 12.99 -10.72 -11.07
N GLY A 41 12.59 -9.68 -11.82
CA GLY A 41 13.32 -9.22 -13.01
C GLY A 41 14.76 -8.76 -12.68
N ILE A 42 14.95 -8.04 -11.58
CA ILE A 42 16.29 -7.64 -11.11
C ILE A 42 17.12 -8.88 -10.76
N SER A 43 16.53 -9.86 -10.08
CA SER A 43 17.23 -11.09 -9.67
C SER A 43 17.60 -11.97 -10.86
N GLU A 44 16.70 -12.13 -11.83
CA GLU A 44 16.95 -12.89 -13.06
C GLU A 44 18.06 -12.23 -13.89
N TYR A 45 17.99 -10.91 -14.07
CA TYR A 45 19.03 -10.18 -14.79
C TYR A 45 20.40 -10.35 -14.12
N ALA A 46 20.45 -10.20 -12.79
CA ALA A 46 21.69 -10.36 -12.03
C ALA A 46 22.24 -11.79 -12.13
N ALA A 47 21.39 -12.82 -12.04
CA ALA A 47 21.80 -14.22 -12.12
C ALA A 47 22.50 -14.57 -13.44
N TRP A 48 22.01 -14.01 -14.56
CA TRP A 48 22.55 -14.35 -15.89
C TRP A 48 23.66 -13.43 -16.38
N HIS A 49 23.69 -12.17 -15.96
CA HIS A 49 24.63 -11.18 -16.50
C HIS A 49 25.77 -10.81 -15.54
N HIS A 50 25.65 -11.09 -14.24
CA HIS A 50 26.67 -10.69 -13.26
C HIS A 50 27.61 -11.85 -12.93
N SER A 51 28.61 -12.07 -13.78
CA SER A 51 29.63 -13.11 -13.57
C SER A 51 30.72 -12.74 -12.56
N CYS A 52 30.76 -11.50 -12.08
CA CYS A 52 31.81 -11.01 -11.17
C CYS A 52 31.82 -11.73 -9.82
N TRP A 53 30.64 -12.10 -9.30
CA TRP A 53 30.54 -12.82 -8.04
C TRP A 53 30.97 -14.30 -8.17
N THR A 54 30.63 -14.96 -9.28
CA THR A 54 30.91 -16.39 -9.47
C THR A 54 32.36 -16.66 -9.86
N VAL A 55 32.97 -15.77 -10.65
CA VAL A 55 34.34 -15.95 -11.15
C VAL A 55 35.37 -15.23 -10.28
N GLY A 56 35.14 -13.95 -10.00
CA GLY A 56 36.09 -13.09 -9.27
C GLY A 56 35.90 -13.09 -7.75
N LYS A 57 34.73 -13.51 -7.24
CA LYS A 57 34.29 -13.30 -5.85
C LYS A 57 34.37 -11.83 -5.40
N GLU A 58 34.25 -10.91 -6.35
CA GLU A 58 34.29 -9.47 -6.11
C GLU A 58 32.91 -8.85 -6.34
N LEU A 59 32.58 -7.85 -5.52
CA LEU A 59 31.37 -7.05 -5.70
C LEU A 59 31.62 -5.95 -6.72
N CYS A 60 31.38 -6.25 -7.99
CA CYS A 60 31.42 -5.25 -9.05
C CYS A 60 30.31 -4.20 -8.86
N GLY A 61 30.57 -2.96 -9.29
CA GLY A 61 29.61 -1.86 -9.21
C GLY A 61 28.24 -2.20 -9.84
N ARG A 62 28.20 -3.03 -10.89
CA ARG A 62 26.95 -3.47 -11.51
C ARG A 62 26.08 -4.34 -10.57
N GLN A 63 26.69 -5.25 -9.81
CA GLN A 63 26.00 -6.05 -8.79
C GLN A 63 25.52 -5.16 -7.63
N LEU A 64 26.36 -4.21 -7.21
CA LEU A 64 26.00 -3.25 -6.17
C LEU A 64 24.77 -2.43 -6.57
N LEU A 65 24.72 -1.95 -7.81
CA LEU A 65 23.58 -1.19 -8.33
C LEU A 65 22.29 -2.03 -8.32
N SER A 66 22.31 -3.27 -8.84
CA SER A 66 21.13 -4.13 -8.83
C SER A 66 20.65 -4.46 -7.42
N ASN A 67 21.58 -4.74 -6.50
CA ASN A 67 21.24 -4.98 -5.10
C ASN A 67 20.64 -3.73 -4.45
N LEU A 68 21.26 -2.55 -4.65
CA LEU A 68 20.77 -1.28 -4.12
C LEU A 68 19.35 -0.99 -4.62
N LEU A 69 19.09 -1.22 -5.91
CA LEU A 69 17.77 -1.02 -6.50
C LEU A 69 16.74 -1.97 -5.89
N GLY A 70 17.06 -3.26 -5.77
CA GLY A 70 16.19 -4.25 -5.12
C GLY A 70 15.90 -3.92 -3.66
N PHE A 71 16.94 -3.60 -2.88
CA PHE A 71 16.79 -3.20 -1.48
C PHE A 71 16.01 -1.89 -1.32
N SER A 72 16.15 -0.93 -2.25
CA SER A 72 15.38 0.32 -2.20
C SER A 72 13.89 0.11 -2.39
N LEU A 73 13.47 -0.82 -3.26
CA LEU A 73 12.06 -1.17 -3.47
C LEU A 73 11.46 -1.86 -2.23
N VAL A 74 12.20 -2.78 -1.62
CA VAL A 74 11.81 -3.43 -0.37
C VAL A 74 11.74 -2.41 0.77
N GLY A 75 12.75 -1.55 0.88
CA GLY A 75 12.83 -0.49 1.89
C GLY A 75 11.69 0.52 1.78
N PHE A 76 11.38 0.98 0.56
CA PHE A 76 10.25 1.87 0.30
C PHE A 76 8.93 1.25 0.75
N SER A 77 8.69 -0.02 0.38
CA SER A 77 7.50 -0.77 0.82
C SER A 77 7.43 -0.84 2.34
N ALA A 78 8.52 -1.23 3.00
CA ALA A 78 8.59 -1.32 4.46
C ALA A 78 8.33 0.03 5.13
N CYS A 79 8.89 1.13 4.61
CA CYS A 79 8.62 2.48 5.13
C CYS A 79 7.14 2.85 5.03
N ILE A 80 6.48 2.57 3.90
CA ILE A 80 5.03 2.82 3.76
C ILE A 80 4.23 1.96 4.74
N PHE A 81 4.55 0.67 4.88
CA PHE A 81 3.87 -0.19 5.85
C PHE A 81 4.08 0.29 7.29
N LEU A 82 5.29 0.72 7.66
CA LEU A 82 5.56 1.32 8.96
C LEU A 82 4.75 2.60 9.15
N LEU A 83 4.72 3.50 8.17
CA LEU A 83 3.94 4.73 8.23
C LEU A 83 2.45 4.45 8.51
N ILE A 84 1.88 3.45 7.83
CA ILE A 84 0.46 3.07 7.99
C ILE A 84 0.22 2.35 9.33
N ALA A 85 1.14 1.48 9.76
CA ALA A 85 0.98 0.66 10.96
C ALA A 85 1.17 1.45 12.27
N ASN A 86 1.83 2.62 12.23
CA ASN A 86 2.08 3.43 13.41
C ASN A 86 0.82 4.25 13.79
N PRO A 87 0.07 3.87 14.85
CA PRO A 87 -1.15 4.59 15.22
C PRO A 87 -0.88 6.03 15.67
N ARG A 88 0.36 6.34 16.05
CA ARG A 88 0.81 7.70 16.41
C ARG A 88 0.68 8.71 15.28
N TRP A 89 0.70 8.28 14.02
CA TRP A 89 0.60 9.15 12.85
C TRP A 89 -0.81 9.17 12.24
N LYS A 90 -1.79 8.53 12.90
CA LYS A 90 -3.19 8.59 12.48
C LYS A 90 -3.70 10.03 12.63
N ARG A 91 -4.26 10.58 11.53
CA ARG A 91 -4.90 11.91 11.51
C ARG A 91 -5.96 12.00 12.61
N ARG A 92 -5.96 13.07 13.40
CA ARG A 92 -7.06 13.39 14.33
C ARG A 92 -8.22 14.02 13.55
N PRO A 93 -9.48 13.70 13.90
CA PRO A 93 -10.62 14.36 13.26
C PRO A 93 -10.57 15.86 13.54
N LEU A 94 -11.06 16.64 12.58
CA LEU A 94 -11.27 18.07 12.77
C LEU A 94 -12.49 18.29 13.69
N PRO A 95 -12.57 19.42 14.41
CA PRO A 95 -13.68 19.68 15.33
C PRO A 95 -15.05 19.66 14.64
N GLU A 96 -15.14 20.07 13.36
CA GLU A 96 -16.36 19.96 12.57
C GLU A 96 -16.78 18.51 12.27
N GLU A 97 -15.82 17.59 12.08
CA GLU A 97 -16.09 16.17 11.85
C GLU A 97 -16.57 15.48 13.14
N GLU A 98 -15.99 15.85 14.30
CA GLU A 98 -16.43 15.39 15.62
C GLU A 98 -17.86 15.84 15.95
N CYS A 99 -18.17 17.13 15.70
CA CYS A 99 -19.51 17.66 15.92
C CYS A 99 -20.53 16.95 15.01
N LEU A 100 -20.21 16.77 13.72
CA LEU A 100 -21.07 16.03 12.79
C LEU A 100 -21.32 14.58 13.26
N ASN A 101 -20.29 13.88 13.72
CA ASN A 101 -20.41 12.50 14.21
C ASN A 101 -21.29 12.43 15.47
N SER A 102 -21.13 13.38 16.41
CA SER A 102 -21.97 13.43 17.61
C SER A 102 -23.46 13.64 17.29
N LEU A 103 -23.76 14.46 16.26
CA LEU A 103 -25.13 14.70 15.81
C LEU A 103 -25.75 13.47 15.12
N VAL A 104 -24.92 12.66 14.43
CA VAL A 104 -25.37 11.40 13.81
C VAL A 104 -25.64 10.34 14.87
N ASP A 105 -24.83 10.27 15.93
CA ASP A 105 -25.00 9.27 17.01
C ASP A 105 -26.25 9.52 17.88
N GLU A 106 -26.77 10.76 17.91
CA GLU A 106 -28.00 11.10 18.65
C GLU A 106 -29.31 10.82 17.87
N GLU A 107 -29.28 10.41 16.59
CA GLU A 107 -30.46 10.22 15.71
C GLU A 107 -30.93 8.75 15.49
#